data_AF-A0A923XRF1-F1
#
_entry.id   AF-A0A923XRF1-F1
#
_cell.length_a   1.000
_cell.length_b   1.000
_cell.length_c   1.000
_cell.angle_alpha   90.00
_cell.angle_beta   90.00
_cell.angle_gamma   90.00
#
_symmetry.space_group_name_H-M   'P 1'
#
loop_
_entity.id
_entity.type
_entity.pdbx_description
1 polymer ?
#
loop_
_entity_poly.entity_id
_entity_poly.type
_entity_poly.pdbx_seq_one_letter_code
_entity_poly.pdbx_strand_id
1 'polypeptide(L)'
;MKRFTAYLNMIATFAVLIVFYTGLNSLTNGSIDPVTNIYFSFISMSVALVAIVNSMLYINTVHKDLDESIQRSNQKNNKNQKKALKMKKNR
;
A
#
# COMPACT_ATOMS: atom_id res chain seq x y z
N MET A 1 -2.88 7.86 -7.71
CA MET A 1 -1.80 8.10 -6.72
C MET A 1 -2.10 9.29 -5.80
N LYS A 2 -2.02 10.55 -6.25
CA LYS A 2 -2.13 11.74 -5.35
C LYS A 2 -3.38 11.80 -4.45
N ARG A 3 -4.57 11.48 -4.98
CA ARG A 3 -5.83 11.46 -4.20
C ARG A 3 -5.84 10.39 -3.11
N PHE A 4 -5.25 9.25 -3.41
CA PHE A 4 -5.21 8.10 -2.49
C PHE A 4 -4.25 8.37 -1.31
N THR A 5 -3.08 8.93 -1.57
CA THR A 5 -2.16 9.40 -0.52
C THR A 5 -2.80 10.49 0.36
N ALA A 6 -3.61 11.38 -0.24
CA ALA A 6 -4.35 12.38 0.53
C ALA A 6 -5.40 11.73 1.47
N TYR A 7 -6.13 10.71 1.01
CA TYR A 7 -7.05 9.95 1.88
C TYR A 7 -6.30 9.23 3.00
N LEU A 8 -5.14 8.65 2.71
CA LEU A 8 -4.31 8.00 3.72
C LEU A 8 -3.85 9.00 4.80
N ASN A 9 -3.38 10.18 4.38
CA ASN A 9 -2.97 11.24 5.29
C ASN A 9 -4.14 11.80 6.11
N MET A 10 -5.34 11.94 5.51
CA MET A 10 -6.54 12.31 6.26
C MET A 10 -6.87 11.29 7.36
N ILE A 11 -6.83 9.99 7.04
CA ILE A 11 -7.12 8.92 8.00
C ILE A 11 -6.06 8.88 9.11
N ALA A 12 -4.78 9.03 8.76
CA ALA A 12 -3.68 9.08 9.73
C ALA A 12 -3.81 10.29 10.69
N THR A 13 -4.14 11.46 10.15
CA THR A 13 -4.35 12.69 10.94
C THR A 13 -5.55 12.54 11.89
N PHE A 14 -6.63 11.92 11.41
CA PHE A 14 -7.82 11.65 12.21
C PHE A 14 -7.54 10.66 13.35
N ALA A 15 -6.75 9.62 13.10
CA ALA A 15 -6.33 8.66 14.12
C ALA A 15 -5.50 9.34 15.23
N VAL A 16 -4.54 10.20 14.85
CA VAL A 16 -3.71 10.96 15.81
C VAL A 16 -4.57 11.88 16.67
N LEU A 17 -5.52 12.62 16.08
CA LEU A 17 -6.43 13.50 16.81
C LEU A 17 -7.23 12.73 17.88
N ILE A 18 -7.67 11.52 17.57
CA ILE A 18 -8.46 10.72 18.51
C ILE A 18 -7.59 10.11 19.60
N VAL A 19 -6.34 9.72 19.30
CA VAL A 19 -5.40 9.32 20.35
C VAL A 19 -5.15 10.47 21.32
N PHE A 20 -4.95 11.68 20.80
CA PHE A 20 -4.77 12.88 21.63
C PHE A 20 -6.00 13.19 22.47
N TYR A 21 -7.20 13.18 21.87
CA TYR A 21 -8.45 13.42 22.58
C TYR A 21 -8.65 12.40 23.72
N THR A 22 -8.45 11.12 23.45
CA THR A 22 -8.59 10.06 24.45
C THR A 22 -7.55 10.19 25.56
N GLY A 23 -6.29 10.49 25.22
CA GLY A 23 -5.23 10.72 26.20
C GLY A 23 -5.53 11.92 27.10
N LEU A 24 -5.94 13.05 26.52
CA LEU A 24 -6.35 14.26 27.26
C LEU A 24 -7.57 13.99 28.13
N ASN A 25 -8.58 13.29 27.61
CA ASN A 25 -9.79 12.96 28.35
C ASN A 25 -9.47 12.04 29.55
N SER A 26 -8.58 11.06 29.37
CA SER A 26 -8.12 10.18 30.46
C SER A 26 -7.28 10.91 31.51
N LEU A 27 -6.44 11.87 31.10
CA LEU A 27 -5.67 12.71 32.02
C LEU A 27 -6.57 13.66 32.82
N THR A 28 -7.64 14.16 32.20
CA THR A 28 -8.57 15.12 32.80
C THR A 28 -9.56 14.43 33.75
N ASN A 29 -10.09 13.25 33.36
CA ASN A 29 -11.16 12.56 34.09
C ASN A 29 -10.67 11.33 34.86
N GLY A 30 -9.36 11.03 34.87
CA GLY A 30 -8.74 9.98 35.67
C GLY A 30 -9.03 8.54 35.22
N SER A 31 -9.88 8.34 34.21
CA SER A 31 -10.19 7.04 33.62
C SER A 31 -10.59 7.17 32.16
N ILE A 32 -10.33 6.11 31.38
CA ILE A 32 -10.80 6.02 30.00
C ILE A 32 -12.26 5.61 30.05
N ASP A 33 -13.15 6.51 29.62
CA ASP A 33 -14.56 6.19 29.45
C ASP A 33 -14.71 5.00 28.47
N PRO A 34 -15.47 3.94 28.83
CA PRO A 34 -15.72 2.79 27.94
C PRO A 34 -16.22 3.19 26.55
N VAL A 35 -16.95 4.30 26.42
CA VAL A 35 -17.36 4.86 25.13
C VAL A 35 -16.15 5.26 24.28
N THR A 36 -15.16 5.90 24.91
CA THR A 36 -13.92 6.34 24.25
C THR A 36 -13.06 5.15 23.83
N ASN A 37 -13.05 4.07 24.61
CA ASN A 37 -12.33 2.84 24.29
C ASN A 37 -12.93 2.12 23.05
N ILE A 38 -14.26 2.13 22.91
CA ILE A 38 -14.95 1.61 21.72
C ILE A 38 -14.57 2.42 20.48
N TYR A 39 -14.57 3.76 20.56
CA TYR A 39 -14.15 4.60 19.44
C TYR A 39 -12.71 4.30 19.01
N PHE A 40 -11.78 4.19 19.96
CA PHE A 40 -10.38 3.88 19.68
C PHE A 40 -10.22 2.54 18.96
N SER A 41 -11.00 1.53 19.38
CA SER A 41 -11.01 0.19 18.77
C SER A 41 -11.55 0.21 17.34
N PHE A 42 -12.59 1.00 17.06
CA PHE A 42 -13.12 1.17 15.70
C PHE A 42 -12.13 1.87 14.77
N ILE A 43 -11.38 2.85 15.28
CA ILE A 43 -10.41 3.62 14.49
C ILE A 43 -9.16 2.81 14.21
N SER A 44 -8.63 2.10 15.20
CA SER A 44 -7.48 1.22 15.01
C SER A 44 -7.80 0.12 13.99
N MET A 45 -9.00 -0.46 14.05
CA MET A 45 -9.51 -1.41 13.06
C MET A 45 -9.58 -0.80 11.66
N SER A 46 -10.07 0.45 11.56
CA SER A 46 -10.20 1.16 10.28
C SER A 46 -8.84 1.48 9.65
N VAL A 47 -7.87 1.93 10.45
CA VAL A 47 -6.50 2.21 10.01
C VAL A 47 -5.82 0.91 9.55
N ALA A 48 -5.98 -0.18 10.31
CA ALA A 48 -5.44 -1.48 9.95
C ALA A 48 -6.02 -1.99 8.61
N LEU A 49 -7.34 -1.87 8.42
CA LEU A 49 -7.99 -2.26 7.16
C LEU A 49 -7.43 -1.48 5.96
N VAL A 50 -7.26 -0.16 6.12
CA VAL A 50 -6.69 0.70 5.08
C VAL A 50 -5.24 0.31 4.78
N ALA A 51 -4.42 0.04 5.80
CA ALA A 51 -3.03 -0.40 5.61
C ALA A 51 -2.93 -1.76 4.89
N ILE A 52 -3.83 -2.70 5.21
CA ILE A 52 -3.92 -4.01 4.54
C ILE A 52 -4.28 -3.83 3.06
N VAL A 53 -5.32 -3.06 2.75
CA VAL A 53 -5.74 -2.80 1.37
C VAL A 53 -4.62 -2.11 0.58
N ASN A 54 -3.93 -1.15 1.20
CA ASN A 54 -2.76 -0.50 0.61
C ASN A 54 -1.64 -1.49 0.29
N SER A 55 -1.32 -2.37 1.24
CA SER A 55 -0.28 -3.38 1.08
C SER A 55 -0.63 -4.36 -0.04
N MET A 56 -1.89 -4.81 -0.11
CA MET A 56 -2.37 -5.66 -1.20
C MET A 56 -2.31 -4.96 -2.56
N LEU A 57 -2.74 -3.70 -2.64
CA LEU A 57 -2.67 -2.92 -3.87
C LEU A 57 -1.23 -2.74 -4.32
N TYR A 58 -0.33 -2.40 -3.39
CA TYR A 58 1.10 -2.23 -3.66
C TYR A 58 1.73 -3.53 -4.17
N ILE A 59 1.50 -4.65 -3.47
CA ILE A 59 1.98 -5.99 -3.88
C ILE A 59 1.49 -6.33 -5.28
N ASN A 60 0.19 -6.12 -5.56
CA ASN A 60 -0.39 -6.38 -6.89
C ASN A 60 0.23 -5.50 -7.98
N THR A 61 0.51 -4.22 -7.71
CA THR A 61 1.22 -3.36 -8.68
C THR A 61 2.65 -3.82 -8.91
N VAL A 62 3.39 -4.16 -7.85
CA VAL A 62 4.78 -4.62 -7.97
C VAL A 62 4.87 -5.94 -8.74
N HIS A 63 3.94 -6.87 -8.51
CA HIS A 63 3.88 -8.13 -9.26
C HIS A 63 3.60 -7.88 -10.75
N LYS A 64 2.66 -7.00 -11.08
CA LYS A 64 2.39 -6.62 -12.48
C LYS A 64 3.61 -6.00 -13.17
N ASP A 65 4.30 -5.08 -12.50
CA ASP A 65 5.48 -4.42 -13.08
C ASP A 65 6.62 -5.43 -13.31
N LEU A 66 6.80 -6.39 -12.39
CA LEU A 66 7.76 -7.48 -12.53
C LEU A 66 7.41 -8.40 -13.72
N ASP A 67 6.17 -8.85 -13.82
CA ASP A 67 5.71 -9.72 -14.91
C ASP A 67 5.88 -9.04 -16.28
N GLU A 68 5.53 -7.77 -16.38
CA GLU A 68 5.67 -7.00 -17.62
C GLU A 68 7.15 -6.81 -18.00
N SER A 69 8.02 -6.58 -17.01
CA SER A 69 9.47 -6.45 -17.23
C SER A 69 10.11 -7.77 -17.71
N ILE A 70 9.71 -8.91 -17.14
CA ILE A 70 10.18 -10.24 -17.53
C ILE A 70 9.69 -10.56 -18.95
N GLN A 71 8.44 -10.23 -19.27
CA GLN A 71 7.87 -10.45 -20.59
C GLN A 71 8.60 -9.62 -21.66
N ARG A 72 8.89 -8.34 -21.40
CA ARG A 72 9.68 -7.46 -22.29
C ARG A 72 11.11 -8.00 -22.47
N SER A 73 11.74 -8.47 -21.39
CA SER A 73 13.08 -9.05 -21.43
C SER A 73 13.13 -10.30 -22.31
N ASN A 74 12.21 -11.25 -22.10
CA ASN A 74 12.10 -12.48 -22.89
C ASN A 74 11.82 -12.21 -24.37
N GLN A 75 10.98 -11.22 -24.67
CA GLN A 75 10.67 -10.85 -26.05
C GLN A 75 11.88 -10.22 -26.77
N LYS A 76 12.70 -9.44 -26.07
CA LYS A 76 13.95 -8.86 -26.59
C LYS A 76 15.00 -9.94 -26.85
N ASN A 77 15.14 -10.89 -25.93
CA ASN A 77 16.07 -12.01 -26.09
C ASN A 77 15.69 -12.90 -27.28
N ASN A 78 14.39 -13.23 -27.44
CA ASN A 78 13.92 -14.01 -28.58
C ASN A 78 14.10 -13.29 -29.93
N LYS A 79 13.97 -11.96 -29.99
CA LYS A 79 14.27 -11.18 -31.20
C LYS A 79 15.76 -11.22 -31.56
N ASN A 80 16.65 -11.12 -30.57
CA ASN A 80 18.09 -11.16 -30.78
C ASN A 80 18.57 -12.56 -31.20
N GLN A 81 18.04 -13.63 -30.59
CA GLN A 81 18.35 -15.00 -31.01
C GLN A 81 17.90 -15.27 -32.44
N LYS A 82 16.70 -14.82 -32.84
CA LYS A 82 16.22 -14.94 -34.24
C LYS A 82 17.10 -14.17 -35.23
N LYS A 83 17.61 -12.99 -34.86
CA LYS A 83 18.57 -12.25 -35.70
C LYS A 83 19.92 -12.98 -35.83
N ALA A 84 20.45 -13.49 -34.73
CA ALA A 84 21.71 -14.24 -34.71
C ALA A 84 21.62 -15.54 -35.54
N LEU A 85 20.51 -16.26 -35.46
CA LEU A 85 20.25 -17.45 -36.28
C LEU A 85 20.17 -17.13 -37.78
N LYS A 86 19.54 -16.01 -38.16
CA LYS A 86 19.50 -15.56 -39.56
C LYS A 86 20.89 -15.18 -40.08
N MET A 87 21.72 -14.53 -39.27
CA MET A 87 23.11 -14.20 -39.64
C MET A 87 23.99 -15.43 -39.82
N LYS A 88 23.78 -16.50 -39.04
CA LYS A 88 24.50 -17.78 -39.22
C LYS A 88 24.08 -18.55 -40.47
N LYS A 89 22.85 -18.34 -40.99
CA LYS A 89 22.32 -19.05 -42.15
C LYS A 89 22.72 -18.44 -43.50
N ASN A 90 23.24 -17.20 -43.48
CA ASN A 90 23.71 -16.44 -44.65
C ASN A 90 25.25 -16.46 -44.81
N ARG A 91 25.95 -17.26 -44.01
CA ARG A 91 27.37 -17.59 -44.18
C ARG A 91 27.47 -19.04 -44.61
#